data_AF-A0A1I7KCD9-F1
#
_entry.id   AF-A0A1I7KCD9-F1
#
_cell.length_a   1.000
_cell.length_b   1.000
_cell.length_c   1.000
_cell.angle_alpha   90.00
_cell.angle_beta   90.00
_cell.angle_gamma   90.00
#
_symmetry.space_group_name_H-M   'P 1'
#
loop_
_entity.id
_entity.type
_entity.pdbx_description
1 polymer ?
#
loop_
_entity_poly.entity_id
_entity_poly.type
_entity_poly.pdbx_seq_one_letter_code
_entity_poly.pdbx_strand_id
1 'polypeptide(L)'
;MTEAEKLLRRVHEEGLTEELRARIAAYFETPPFKEGDRVVHRLHPEWGRGTIDGLSLTGKSAYINWDQGGWHGTVLLKYLRKVEAERLR
;
A
#
# COMPACT_ATOMS: atom_id res chain seq x y z
N MET A 1 -11.07 -10.93 4.12
CA MET A 1 -10.51 -11.27 2.80
C MET A 1 -10.63 -10.05 1.89
N THR A 2 -9.50 -9.47 1.52
CA THR A 2 -9.37 -8.26 0.70
C THR A 2 -9.66 -8.55 -0.77
N GLU A 3 -9.97 -7.51 -1.55
CA GLU A 3 -10.19 -7.64 -3.01
C GLU A 3 -8.96 -8.23 -3.72
N ALA A 4 -7.75 -7.93 -3.25
CA ALA A 4 -6.51 -8.51 -3.77
C ALA A 4 -6.38 -10.01 -3.47
N GLU A 5 -6.77 -10.45 -2.26
CA GLU A 5 -6.78 -11.89 -1.91
C GLU A 5 -7.82 -12.67 -2.71
N LYS A 6 -8.98 -12.08 -2.99
CA LYS A 6 -9.99 -12.68 -3.88
C LYS A 6 -9.44 -12.82 -5.30
N LEU A 7 -8.75 -11.79 -5.80
CA LEU A 7 -8.17 -11.80 -7.15
C LEU A 7 -7.09 -12.88 -7.29
N LEU A 8 -6.18 -12.99 -6.31
CA LEU A 8 -5.12 -14.01 -6.30
C LEU A 8 -5.67 -15.43 -6.20
N ARG A 9 -6.69 -15.64 -5.36
CA ARG A 9 -7.37 -16.93 -5.26
C ARG A 9 -8.02 -17.33 -6.58
N ARG A 10 -8.65 -16.37 -7.25
CA ARG A 10 -9.29 -16.59 -8.55
C ARG A 10 -8.30 -16.92 -9.66
N VAL A 11 -7.12 -16.29 -9.66
CA VAL A 11 -6.00 -16.68 -10.55
C VAL A 11 -5.58 -18.13 -10.30
N HIS A 12 -5.52 -18.54 -9.04
CA HIS A 12 -5.09 -19.89 -8.66
C HIS A 12 -6.12 -20.96 -9.04
N GLU A 13 -7.42 -20.64 -8.97
CA GLU A 13 -8.53 -21.55 -9.27
C GLU A 13 -8.89 -21.59 -10.77
N GLU A 14 -8.87 -20.45 -11.48
CA GLU A 14 -9.36 -20.32 -12.87
C GLU A 14 -8.22 -20.20 -13.91
N GLY A 15 -6.97 -20.05 -13.47
CA GLY A 15 -5.86 -19.69 -14.34
C GLY A 15 -5.88 -18.20 -14.73
N LEU A 16 -4.76 -17.72 -15.26
CA LEU A 16 -4.52 -16.30 -15.50
C LEU A 16 -5.15 -15.87 -16.84
N THR A 17 -6.46 -15.64 -16.84
CA THR A 17 -7.19 -15.13 -18.02
C THR A 17 -6.66 -13.75 -18.42
N GLU A 18 -6.81 -13.35 -19.70
CA GLU A 18 -6.34 -12.05 -20.19
C GLU A 18 -6.94 -10.86 -19.41
N GLU A 19 -8.21 -10.94 -19.03
CA GLU A 19 -8.88 -9.91 -18.23
C GLU A 19 -8.29 -9.82 -16.80
N LEU A 20 -8.00 -10.97 -16.18
CA LEU A 20 -7.40 -11.03 -14.86
C LEU A 20 -5.94 -10.57 -14.90
N ARG A 21 -5.23 -10.87 -16.00
CA ARG A 21 -3.87 -10.39 -16.30
C ARG A 21 -3.84 -8.87 -16.45
N ALA A 22 -4.81 -8.29 -17.15
CA ALA A 22 -4.95 -6.84 -17.31
C ALA A 22 -5.29 -6.14 -15.98
N ARG A 23 -6.17 -6.72 -15.14
CA ARG A 23 -6.48 -6.15 -13.82
C ARG A 23 -5.31 -6.25 -12.85
N ILE A 24 -4.54 -7.34 -12.91
CA ILE A 24 -3.29 -7.52 -12.16
C ILE A 24 -2.25 -6.52 -12.65
N ALA A 25 -2.02 -6.45 -13.96
CA ALA A 25 -1.10 -5.49 -14.57
C ALA A 25 -1.47 -4.05 -14.19
N ALA A 26 -2.73 -3.64 -14.31
CA ALA A 26 -3.19 -2.31 -13.91
C ALA A 26 -3.00 -2.04 -12.40
N TYR A 27 -3.16 -3.07 -11.55
CA TYR A 27 -2.90 -2.97 -10.11
C TYR A 27 -1.40 -2.80 -9.79
N PHE A 28 -0.52 -3.35 -10.64
CA PHE A 28 0.93 -3.27 -10.50
C PHE A 28 1.57 -2.11 -11.30
N GLU A 29 0.91 -1.59 -12.34
CA GLU A 29 1.35 -0.45 -13.16
C GLU A 29 1.19 0.88 -12.41
N THR A 30 0.26 0.95 -11.46
CA THR A 30 0.20 2.06 -10.52
C THR A 30 0.29 1.49 -9.11
N PRO A 31 1.48 1.42 -8.50
CA PRO A 31 1.57 0.96 -7.12
C PRO A 31 0.62 1.83 -6.28
N PRO A 32 -0.21 1.23 -5.42
CA PRO A 32 -1.24 1.96 -4.68
C PRO A 32 -0.64 3.06 -3.80
N PHE A 33 0.67 3.00 -3.57
CA PHE A 33 1.47 3.97 -2.85
C PHE A 33 2.70 4.33 -3.69
N LYS A 34 3.18 5.56 -3.53
CA LYS A 34 4.44 6.06 -4.08
C LYS A 34 5.22 6.80 -2.99
N GLU A 35 6.50 7.01 -3.24
CA GLU A 35 7.33 7.91 -2.42
C GLU A 35 6.67 9.29 -2.33
N GLY A 36 6.74 9.88 -1.13
CA GLY A 36 6.08 11.14 -0.80
C GLY A 36 4.61 11.04 -0.40
N ASP A 37 3.96 9.88 -0.59
CA ASP A 37 2.57 9.71 -0.12
C ASP A 37 2.50 9.82 1.42
N ARG A 38 1.52 10.58 1.89
CA ARG A 38 1.19 10.70 3.32
C ARG A 38 0.29 9.55 3.74
N VAL A 39 0.65 8.89 4.83
CA VAL A 39 -0.04 7.69 5.29
C VAL A 39 -0.21 7.62 6.79
N VAL A 40 -1.12 6.75 7.22
CA VAL A 40 -1.29 6.31 8.61
C VAL A 40 -1.27 4.78 8.67
N HIS A 41 -0.85 4.22 9.81
CA HIS A 41 -0.94 2.79 10.07
C HIS A 41 -2.36 2.41 10.49
N ARG A 42 -2.96 1.39 9.86
CA ARG A 42 -4.33 0.95 10.13
C ARG A 42 -4.51 0.32 11.51
N LEU A 43 -3.49 -0.35 12.02
CA LEU A 43 -3.54 -1.08 13.29
C LEU A 43 -2.86 -0.34 14.44
N HIS A 44 -2.07 0.69 14.14
CA HIS A 44 -1.27 1.43 15.11
C HIS A 44 -1.46 2.94 14.88
N PRO A 45 -2.68 3.47 15.07
CA PRO A 45 -2.95 4.89 14.88
C PRO A 45 -2.10 5.79 15.79
N GLU A 46 -1.62 5.26 16.91
CA GLU A 46 -0.73 5.93 17.85
C GLU A 46 0.65 6.28 17.26
N TRP A 47 1.07 5.64 16.16
CA TRP A 47 2.30 6.03 15.45
C TRP A 47 2.12 7.33 14.66
N GLY A 48 0.90 7.83 14.57
CA GLY A 48 0.56 9.07 13.91
C GLY A 48 0.65 8.98 12.39
N ARG A 49 0.96 10.12 11.78
CA ARG A 49 1.11 10.28 10.33
C ARG A 49 2.57 10.07 9.95
N GLY A 50 2.79 9.56 8.75
CA GLY A 50 4.12 9.40 8.18
C GLY A 50 4.14 9.65 6.68
N THR A 51 5.34 9.76 6.14
CA THR A 51 5.60 9.89 4.71
C THR A 51 6.34 8.66 4.22
N ILE A 52 5.91 8.11 3.08
CA ILE A 52 6.66 7.03 2.43
C ILE A 52 7.96 7.60 1.88
N ASP A 53 9.07 7.08 2.38
CA ASP A 53 10.44 7.41 1.98
C ASP A 53 10.93 6.53 0.82
N GLY A 54 10.36 5.32 0.68
CA GLY A 54 10.65 4.44 -0.42
C GLY A 54 9.82 3.16 -0.39
N LEU A 55 9.74 2.47 -1.52
CA LEU A 55 9.09 1.16 -1.64
C LEU A 55 10.15 0.06 -1.64
N SER A 56 9.83 -1.10 -1.05
CA SER A 56 10.71 -2.26 -1.18
C SER A 56 10.69 -2.80 -2.61
N LEU A 57 11.75 -3.51 -3.00
CA LEU A 57 11.88 -4.13 -4.33
C LEU A 57 10.74 -5.09 -4.68
N THR A 58 10.08 -5.65 -3.66
CA THR A 58 8.93 -6.55 -3.84
C THR A 58 7.61 -5.81 -4.08
N GLY A 59 7.57 -4.49 -3.86
CA GLY A 59 6.35 -3.67 -3.90
C GLY A 59 5.33 -4.01 -2.83
N LYS A 60 5.67 -4.83 -1.82
CA LYS A 60 4.76 -5.27 -0.74
C LYS A 60 4.89 -4.44 0.53
N SER A 61 5.95 -3.66 0.66
CA SER A 61 6.23 -2.83 1.82
C SER A 61 6.82 -1.48 1.45
N ALA A 62 6.76 -0.54 2.39
CA ALA A 62 7.31 0.79 2.30
C ALA A 62 8.17 1.11 3.53
N TYR A 63 9.22 1.90 3.33
CA TYR A 63 9.96 2.58 4.38
C TYR A 63 9.23 3.87 4.70
N ILE A 64 8.97 4.12 5.98
CA ILE A 64 8.17 5.25 6.41
C ILE A 64 8.93 6.09 7.41
N ASN A 65 8.92 7.40 7.15
CA ASN A 65 9.36 8.42 8.09
C ASN A 65 8.13 8.94 8.85
N TRP A 66 8.03 8.63 10.13
CA TRP A 66 6.88 8.99 10.97
C TRP A 66 7.11 10.33 11.65
N ASP A 67 6.09 11.20 11.64
CA ASP A 67 6.21 12.58 12.14
C ASP A 67 6.59 12.64 13.63
N GLN A 68 6.11 11.69 14.42
CA GLN A 68 6.36 11.66 15.87
C GLN A 68 7.69 11.02 16.26
N GLY A 69 8.51 10.58 15.28
CA GLY A 69 9.88 10.12 15.49
C GLY A 69 10.05 8.87 16.37
N GLY A 70 8.97 8.27 16.85
CA GLY A 70 9.01 7.14 17.79
C GLY A 70 9.37 5.79 17.18
N TRP A 71 9.28 5.65 15.85
CA TRP A 71 9.62 4.43 15.14
C TRP A 71 9.99 4.74 13.69
N HIS A 72 11.00 4.06 13.14
CA HIS A 72 11.37 4.07 11.73
C HIS A 72 11.52 2.63 11.28
N GLY A 73 10.78 2.22 10.25
CA GLY A 73 10.83 0.84 9.82
C GLY A 73 10.03 0.54 8.55
N THR A 74 10.11 -0.72 8.15
CA THR A 74 9.43 -1.24 6.96
C THR A 74 8.01 -1.68 7.33
N VAL A 75 7.00 -1.16 6.63
CA VAL A 75 5.59 -1.50 6.84
C VAL A 75 5.00 -2.12 5.59
N LEU A 76 4.21 -3.18 5.75
CA LEU A 76 3.46 -3.76 4.63
C LEU A 76 2.39 -2.78 4.12
N LEU A 77 2.31 -2.59 2.81
CA LEU A 77 1.38 -1.63 2.19
C LEU A 77 -0.09 -1.89 2.56
N LYS A 78 -0.46 -3.16 2.82
CA LYS A 78 -1.81 -3.53 3.27
C LYS A 78 -2.23 -2.91 4.61
N TYR A 79 -1.26 -2.52 5.45
CA TYR A 79 -1.48 -1.86 6.72
C TYR A 79 -1.43 -0.34 6.63
N LEU A 80 -1.26 0.21 5.43
CA LEU A 80 -1.23 1.65 5.21
C LEU A 80 -2.56 2.14 4.64
N ARG A 81 -2.87 3.40 4.92
CA ARG A 81 -3.95 4.15 4.27
C ARG A 81 -3.41 5.52 3.90
N LYS A 82 -3.69 5.97 2.67
CA LYS A 82 -3.40 7.35 2.27
C LYS A 82 -4.21 8.32 3.11
N VAL A 83 -3.55 9.34 3.59
CA VAL A 83 -4.19 10.54 4.09
C VAL A 83 -4.25 11.46 2.88
N GLU A 84 -5.44 11.75 2.38
CA GLU A 84 -5.57 12.84 1.43
C GLU A 84 -5.03 14.10 2.10
N ALA A 85 -4.25 14.90 1.37
CA ALA A 85 -3.89 16.22 1.84
C ALA A 85 -5.21 16.93 2.13
N GLU A 86 -5.50 17.16 3.42
CA GLU A 86 -6.65 17.96 3.82
C GLU A 86 -6.63 19.21 2.95
N ARG A 87 -7.68 19.39 2.15
CA ARG A 87 -7.97 20.66 1.49
C ARG A 87 -8.02 21.70 2.61
N LEU A 88 -6.89 22.35 2.87
CA LEU A 88 -6.81 23.57 3.65
C LEU A 88 -7.69 24.59 2.91
N ARG A 89 -8.93 24.71 3.37
CA ARG A 89 -9.82 25.84 3.13
C ARG A 89 -9.88 26.65 4.41
#